data_AF-A0A2W4XL94-F1
#
_entry.id   AF-A0A2W4XL94-F1
#
_cell.length_a   1.000
_cell.length_b   1.000
_cell.length_c   1.000
_cell.angle_alpha   90.00
_cell.angle_beta   90.00
_cell.angle_gamma   90.00
#
_symmetry.space_group_name_H-M   'P 1'
#
loop_
_entity.id
_entity.type
_entity.pdbx_description
1 polymer ?
#
loop_
_entity_poly.entity_id
_entity_poly.type
_entity_poly.pdbx_seq_one_letter_code
_entity_poly.pdbx_strand_id
1 'polypeptide(L)' 'LLTKGDSRSLNEALEAQNMLMELNIPACYAFVKTYKAHERAALEGVPITHLKGKNAVEARADYIRVADEIQTDWKDS' A
#
# COMPACT_ATOMS: atom_id res chain seq x y z
N LEU A 1 -7.12 5.45 0.27
CA LEU A 1 -5.89 4.61 0.18
C LEU A 1 -4.66 5.48 0.43
N LEU A 2 -3.84 5.13 1.42
CA LEU A 2 -2.55 5.79 1.65
C LEU A 2 -1.44 5.09 0.85
N THR A 3 -0.57 5.89 0.23
CA THR A 3 0.56 5.41 -0.57
C THR A 3 1.84 6.16 -0.20
N LYS A 4 2.99 5.58 -0.54
CA LYS A 4 4.32 6.13 -0.28
C LYS A 4 4.67 6.30 1.21
N GLY A 5 4.10 5.47 2.08
CA GLY A 5 4.49 5.48 3.50
C GLY A 5 5.98 5.17 3.62
N ASP A 6 6.78 6.09 4.17
CA ASP A 6 8.18 5.78 4.45
C ASP A 6 8.20 4.66 5.50
N SER A 7 8.85 3.55 5.16
CA SER A 7 9.09 2.44 6.09
C SER A 7 9.73 2.87 7.41
N ARG A 8 10.41 4.02 7.43
CA ARG A 8 11.08 4.61 8.60
C ARG A 8 10.16 5.54 9.41
N SER A 9 9.07 6.02 8.79
CA SER A 9 8.08 6.91 9.39
C SER A 9 6.69 6.29 9.32
N LEU A 10 6.57 5.02 9.74
CA LEU A 10 5.26 4.33 9.78
C LEU A 10 4.24 5.07 10.65
N ASN A 11 4.69 5.76 11.69
CA ASN A 11 3.82 6.55 12.56
C ASN A 11 3.14 7.70 11.81
N GLU A 12 3.83 8.38 10.89
CA GLU A 12 3.22 9.46 10.10
C GLU A 12 2.10 8.93 9.20
N ALA A 13 2.30 7.74 8.61
CA ALA A 13 1.27 7.09 7.80
C ALA A 13 0.06 6.67 8.66
N LEU A 14 0.31 6.20 9.88
CA LEU A 14 -0.75 5.82 10.82
C LEU A 14 -1.52 7.04 11.33
N GLU A 15 -0.83 8.13 11.67
CA GLU A 15 -1.45 9.40 12.09
C GLU A 15 -2.34 9.97 10.98
N ALA A 16 -1.86 9.97 9.73
CA ALA A 16 -2.65 10.40 8.59
C ALA A 16 -3.88 9.51 8.35
N GLN A 17 -3.75 8.19 8.53
CA GLN A 17 -4.88 7.26 8.43
C GLN A 17 -5.91 7.53 9.53
N ASN A 18 -5.47 7.67 10.78
CA ASN A 18 -6.35 7.96 11.91
C ASN A 18 -7.12 9.27 11.70
N MET A 19 -6.45 10.31 11.22
CA MET A 19 -7.09 11.59 10.92
C MET A 19 -8.21 11.44 9.86
N LEU A 20 -7.99 10.65 8.80
CA LEU A 20 -9.02 10.40 7.79
C LEU A 20 -10.22 9.66 8.39
N MET A 21 -9.97 8.65 9.23
CA MET A 21 -11.02 7.89 9.90
C MET A 21 -11.82 8.76 10.89
N GLU A 22 -11.15 9.63 11.65
CA GLU A 22 -11.79 10.60 12.56
C GLU A 22 -12.69 11.59 11.81
N LEU A 23 -12.33 11.93 10.58
CA LEU A 23 -13.12 12.79 9.69
C LEU A 23 -14.25 12.05 8.96
N ASN A 24 -14.50 10.77 9.27
CA ASN A 24 -15.45 9.89 8.57
C ASN A 24 -15.15 9.77 7.06
N ILE A 25 -13.88 9.88 6.67
CA ILE A 25 -13.45 9.64 5.29
C ILE A 25 -12.97 8.18 5.22
N PRO A 26 -13.63 7.30 4.44
CA PRO A 26 -13.21 5.92 4.29
C PRO A 26 -11.77 5.83 3.77
N ALA A 27 -10.93 5.12 4.50
CA ALA A 27 -9.54 4.88 4.15
C ALA A 27 -9.18 3.43 4.45
N CYS A 28 -8.40 2.83 3.56
CA CYS A 28 -7.89 1.48 3.79
C CYS A 28 -7.03 1.44 5.05
N TYR A 29 -7.18 0.40 5.87
CA TYR A 29 -6.29 0.03 6.96
C TYR A 29 -4.92 -0.38 6.43
N ALA A 30 -4.89 -1.07 5.28
CA ALA A 30 -3.66 -1.37 4.57
C ALA A 30 -3.14 -0.14 3.79
N PHE A 31 -1.82 -0.01 3.71
CA PHE A 31 -1.15 1.05 2.96
C PHE A 31 0.08 0.52 2.21
N VAL A 32 0.45 1.23 1.15
CA VAL A 32 1.61 0.90 0.31
C VAL A 32 2.83 1.69 0.74
N LYS A 33 3.87 0.99 1.20
CA LYS A 33 5.13 1.60 1.62
C LYS A 33 6.02 1.96 0.43
N THR A 34 6.93 2.90 0.63
CA THR A 34 7.90 3.29 -0.39
C THR A 34 9.03 2.26 -0.47
N TYR A 35 9.03 1.50 -1.56
CA TYR A 35 10.13 0.59 -1.90
C TYR A 35 10.79 1.00 -3.23
N LYS A 36 12.13 0.87 -3.30
CA LYS A 36 12.89 0.95 -4.57
C LYS A 36 12.38 -0.03 -5.64
N ALA A 37 11.71 -1.10 -5.20
CA ALA A 37 11.07 -2.05 -6.09
C ALA A 37 9.99 -1.39 -6.98
N HIS A 38 9.28 -0.37 -6.51
CA HIS A 38 8.29 0.33 -7.35
C HIS A 38 8.94 1.10 -8.50
N GLU A 39 10.05 1.79 -8.22
CA GLU A 39 10.82 2.50 -9.25
C GLU A 39 11.39 1.52 -10.27
N ARG A 40 11.96 0.41 -9.80
CA ARG A 40 12.51 -0.64 -10.68
C ARG A 40 11.43 -1.28 -11.56
N ALA A 41 10.27 -1.60 -10.99
CA ALA A 41 9.14 -2.15 -11.76
C ALA A 41 8.73 -1.21 -12.90
N ALA A 42 8.63 0.10 -12.61
CA ALA A 42 8.31 1.11 -13.60
C ALA A 42 9.39 1.22 -14.70
N LEU A 43 10.68 1.18 -14.34
CA LEU A 43 11.79 1.21 -15.30
C LEU A 43 11.85 -0.04 -16.18
N GLU A 44 11.57 -1.21 -15.61
CA GLU A 44 11.55 -2.49 -16.33
C GLU A 44 10.24 -2.68 -17.14
N GLY A 45 9.27 -1.76 -17.01
CA GLY A 45 7.98 -1.84 -17.73
C GLY A 45 7.09 -2.99 -17.26
N VAL A 46 7.29 -3.49 -16.05
CA VAL A 46 6.55 -4.62 -15.48
C VAL A 46 5.74 -4.19 -14.26
N PRO A 47 4.57 -4.79 -14.00
CA PRO A 47 3.87 -4.55 -12.74
C PRO A 47 4.67 -5.09 -11.55
N ILE A 48 4.49 -4.48 -10.38
CA ILE A 48 5.20 -4.90 -9.14
C ILE A 48 4.96 -6.36 -8.77
N THR A 49 3.82 -6.93 -9.18
CA THR A 49 3.49 -8.34 -8.99
C THR A 49 4.39 -9.31 -9.76
N HIS A 50 5.05 -8.84 -10.81
CA HIS A 50 5.94 -9.61 -11.68
C HIS A 50 7.41 -9.29 -11.47
N LEU A 51 7.73 -8.20 -10.75
CA LEU A 51 9.11 -7.83 -10.44
C LEU A 51 9.76 -8.87 -9.52
N LYS A 52 11.03 -9.20 -9.79
CA LYS A 52 11.85 -10.07 -8.95
C LYS A 52 12.98 -9.30 -8.26
N GLY A 53 13.47 -9.89 -7.17
CA GLY A 53 14.63 -9.39 -6.42
C GLY A 53 14.25 -8.61 -5.16
N LYS A 54 15.22 -7.84 -4.65
CA LYS A 54 15.14 -7.22 -3.32
C LYS A 54 13.91 -6.34 -3.15
N ASN A 55 13.20 -6.54 -2.04
CA ASN A 55 11.99 -5.83 -1.61
C ASN A 55 10.77 -6.00 -2.54
N ALA A 56 10.83 -6.85 -3.58
CA ALA A 56 9.71 -7.05 -4.48
C ALA A 56 8.56 -7.84 -3.82
N VAL A 57 8.89 -8.78 -2.93
CA VAL A 57 7.90 -9.59 -2.21
C VAL A 57 7.07 -8.72 -1.26
N GLU A 58 7.74 -7.88 -0.47
CA GLU A 58 7.09 -6.98 0.47
C GLU A 58 6.28 -5.90 -0.24
N ALA A 59 6.86 -5.31 -1.30
CA ALA A 59 6.16 -4.35 -2.14
C ALA A 59 4.90 -4.95 -2.77
N ARG A 60 4.94 -6.20 -3.23
CA ARG A 60 3.78 -6.92 -3.76
C ARG A 60 2.75 -7.20 -2.65
N ALA A 61 3.21 -7.64 -1.49
CA ALA A 61 2.34 -7.98 -0.36
C ALA A 61 1.53 -6.78 0.13
N ASP A 62 2.09 -5.56 0.08
CA ASP A 62 1.36 -4.33 0.41
C ASP A 62 0.14 -4.14 -0.51
N TYR A 63 0.31 -4.30 -1.83
CA TYR A 63 -0.80 -4.19 -2.78
C TYR A 63 -1.84 -5.30 -2.64
N ILE A 64 -1.41 -6.54 -2.35
CA ILE A 64 -2.35 -7.66 -2.13
C ILE A 64 -3.25 -7.36 -0.94
N ARG A 65 -2.69 -6.91 0.19
CA ARG A 65 -3.47 -6.57 1.39
C ARG A 65 -4.48 -5.45 1.14
N VAL A 66 -4.09 -4.42 0.40
CA VAL A 66 -5.02 -3.35 -0.02
C VAL A 66 -6.13 -3.90 -0.90
N ALA A 67 -5.82 -4.79 -1.85
CA ALA A 67 -6.81 -5.37 -2.74
C ALA A 67 -7.79 -6.29 -1.99
N ASP A 68 -7.30 -7.11 -1.07
CA ASP A 68 -8.11 -8.01 -0.24
C ASP A 68 -9.10 -7.21 0.64
N GLU A 69 -8.64 -6.09 1.19
CA GLU A 69 -9.47 -5.18 1.99
C GLU A 69 -10.59 -4.58 1.14
N ILE A 70 -10.27 -4.02 -0.03
CA ILE A 70 -11.25 -3.46 -0.96
C ILE A 70 -12.26 -4.53 -1.40
N GLN A 71 -11.80 -5.75 -1.66
CA GLN A 71 -12.68 -6.84 -2.07
C GLN A 71 -13.62 -7.28 -0.94
N THR A 72 -13.16 -7.23 0.32
CA THR A 72 -13.98 -7.55 1.49
C THR A 72 -15.03 -6.46 1.70
N ASP A 73 -14.63 -5.19 1.72
CA ASP A 73 -15.52 -4.03 1.85
C ASP A 73 -16.62 -4.03 0.76
N TRP A 74 -16.26 -4.38 -0.48
CA TRP A 74 -17.23 -4.51 -1.57
C TRP A 74 -18.27 -5.60 -1.36
N LYS A 75 -17.90 -6.73 -0.73
CA LYS A 75 -18.85 -7.83 -0.46
C LYS A 75 -19.81 -7.50 0.68
N ASP A 76 -19.39 -6.62 1.57
CA ASP A 76 -20.15 -6.23 2.76
C ASP A 76 -21.00 -4.95 2.53
N SER A 77 -20.92 -4.35 1.33
CA SER A 77 -21.70 -3.18 0.86
C SER A 77 -23.00 -3.58 0.14
#